data_AF-A0A6P6XSD4-F1
#
_entry.id   AF-A0A6P6XSD4-F1
#
_cell.length_a   1.000
_cell.length_b   1.000
_cell.length_c   1.000
_cell.angle_alpha   90.00
_cell.angle_beta   90.00
_cell.angle_gamma   90.00
#
_symmetry.space_group_name_H-M   'P 1'
#
loop_
_entity.id
_entity.type
_entity.pdbx_description
1 polymer ?
#
loop_
_entity_poly.entity_id
_entity_poly.type
_entity_poly.pdbx_seq_one_letter_code
_entity_poly.pdbx_strand_id
1 'polypeptide(L)'
;MFLDSEKYPLYQYDYGAAYIWQRLSLLGLLGIRTFYLQCSDTLSFQELYDCVVFNTDQYWKSRDSDENIQIKKSRRFRQYRQQFERNHPYLSILNPFANRLISFRVWLDSWLQMDHIDKKLFQQHNRMRLFPNSPIKTRNRAVLFILFTNHFNYSLLVTCIKLIFVIEAISTFHNVILLIQCALVLACSIIAPYLTIHGQMTEMNEKLIKLLEKIKYDNHYQITAIELKQLRFYLNEHTQLSRFVLYTDKITWSEALYYYALISIPINVTLMCELIVEDIIPETKFLFITAGIIHAVTGVFPFLLLADMSSDFHSINDYLPAMQLQLKQSKHLRLKIKYDDLYERLIHGKKIAHTFGTLGNLTFRGLFEAFFGYIAAFFLTLKVYMNEQQIEHNR
;
A
#
# COMPACT_ATOMS: atom_id res chain seq x y z
N MET A 1 -19.58 13.40 -17.37
CA MET A 1 -19.91 11.98 -17.15
C MET A 1 -19.03 11.55 -16.00
N PHE A 2 -19.57 11.64 -14.78
CA PHE A 2 -18.81 11.37 -13.56
C PHE A 2 -18.52 9.88 -13.49
N LEU A 3 -17.26 9.53 -13.21
CA LEU A 3 -16.82 8.16 -13.01
C LEU A 3 -17.56 7.60 -11.80
N ASP A 4 -18.34 6.56 -12.05
CA ASP A 4 -19.03 5.77 -11.04
C ASP A 4 -18.00 5.12 -10.12
N SER A 5 -18.00 5.53 -8.84
CA SER A 5 -17.00 5.08 -7.86
C SER A 5 -17.13 3.59 -7.54
N GLU A 6 -18.28 2.99 -7.82
CA GLU A 6 -18.50 1.55 -7.63
C GLU A 6 -17.75 0.72 -8.68
N LYS A 7 -17.49 1.28 -9.87
CA LYS A 7 -16.89 0.52 -10.96
C LYS A 7 -15.35 0.48 -10.93
N TYR A 8 -14.72 1.40 -10.20
CA TYR A 8 -13.26 1.54 -10.14
C TYR A 8 -12.76 2.02 -8.75
N PRO A 9 -12.84 1.18 -7.70
CA PRO A 9 -12.55 1.57 -6.31
C PRO A 9 -11.11 2.03 -6.05
N LEU A 10 -10.17 1.66 -6.93
CA LEU A 10 -8.75 2.08 -6.84
C LEU A 10 -8.51 3.57 -7.17
N TYR A 11 -9.47 4.28 -7.78
CA TYR A 11 -9.27 5.65 -8.26
C TYR A 11 -9.53 6.75 -7.22
N GLN A 12 -9.94 6.43 -5.99
CA GLN A 12 -10.26 7.45 -4.97
C GLN A 12 -9.04 8.21 -4.42
N TYR A 13 -7.82 7.69 -4.57
CA TYR A 13 -6.61 8.29 -3.97
C TYR A 13 -5.61 8.86 -4.99
N ASP A 14 -6.02 8.95 -6.26
CA ASP A 14 -5.08 9.21 -7.35
C ASP A 14 -4.97 10.72 -7.70
N TYR A 15 -4.56 11.53 -6.72
CA TYR A 15 -4.25 12.95 -6.95
C TYR A 15 -3.13 13.13 -8.00
N GLY A 16 -2.23 12.15 -8.11
CA GLY A 16 -1.16 12.11 -9.11
C GLY A 16 -1.70 11.90 -10.52
N ALA A 17 -2.52 10.86 -10.74
CA ALA A 17 -3.16 10.68 -12.04
C ALA A 17 -4.16 11.79 -12.33
N ALA A 18 -4.89 12.35 -11.35
CA ALA A 18 -5.77 13.49 -11.57
C ALA A 18 -5.01 14.71 -12.10
N TYR A 19 -3.82 15.00 -11.55
CA TYR A 19 -2.95 16.09 -12.03
C TYR A 19 -2.39 15.83 -13.44
N ILE A 20 -2.00 14.59 -13.73
CA ILE A 20 -1.51 14.18 -15.06
C ILE A 20 -2.65 14.18 -16.09
N TRP A 21 -3.84 13.68 -15.73
CA TRP A 21 -5.07 13.76 -16.52
C TRP A 21 -5.52 15.20 -16.72
N GLN A 22 -5.32 16.11 -15.77
CA GLN A 22 -5.61 17.53 -15.95
C GLN A 22 -4.70 18.17 -17.01
N ARG A 23 -3.41 17.78 -17.08
CA ARG A 23 -2.48 18.28 -18.11
C ARG A 23 -2.65 17.60 -19.47
N LEU A 24 -2.93 16.30 -19.49
CA LEU A 24 -3.28 15.56 -20.71
C LEU A 24 -4.63 16.00 -21.27
N SER A 25 -5.61 16.32 -20.41
CA SER A 25 -6.89 16.89 -20.82
C SER A 25 -6.75 18.32 -21.30
N LEU A 26 -5.78 19.13 -20.85
CA LEU A 26 -5.44 20.44 -21.45
C LEU A 26 -4.88 20.30 -22.87
N LEU A 27 -3.99 19.33 -23.12
CA LEU A 27 -3.50 19.00 -24.47
C LEU A 27 -4.62 18.43 -25.35
N GLY A 28 -5.45 17.56 -24.79
CA GLY A 28 -6.68 17.07 -25.41
C GLY A 28 -7.68 18.20 -25.70
N LEU A 29 -7.83 19.17 -24.79
CA LEU A 29 -8.67 20.36 -24.96
C LEU A 29 -8.13 21.27 -26.05
N LEU A 30 -6.81 21.39 -26.20
CA LEU A 30 -6.20 22.13 -27.30
C LEU A 30 -6.47 21.44 -28.64
N GLY A 31 -6.38 20.10 -28.69
CA GLY A 31 -6.78 19.32 -29.86
C GLY A 31 -8.27 19.48 -30.17
N ILE A 32 -9.15 19.31 -29.18
CA ILE A 32 -10.60 19.48 -29.30
C ILE A 32 -10.94 20.93 -29.67
N ARG A 33 -10.28 21.92 -29.08
CA ARG A 33 -10.51 23.32 -29.43
C ARG A 33 -10.10 23.61 -30.87
N THR A 34 -8.95 23.11 -31.30
CA THR A 34 -8.41 23.35 -32.66
C THR A 34 -9.22 22.61 -33.72
N PHE A 35 -9.73 21.41 -33.44
CA PHE A 35 -10.44 20.58 -34.44
C PHE A 35 -11.97 20.58 -34.31
N TYR A 36 -12.54 20.91 -33.15
CA TYR A 36 -13.99 20.83 -32.89
C TYR A 36 -14.63 22.14 -32.43
N LEU A 37 -13.89 23.06 -31.77
CA LEU A 37 -14.47 24.34 -31.31
C LEU A 37 -14.09 25.54 -32.18
N GLN A 38 -13.10 25.40 -33.05
CA GLN A 38 -12.70 26.45 -33.97
C GLN A 38 -13.67 26.46 -35.17
N CYS A 39 -14.14 27.65 -35.57
CA CYS A 39 -15.02 27.78 -36.72
C CYS A 39 -14.36 27.20 -37.98
N SER A 40 -15.08 26.31 -38.67
CA SER A 40 -14.64 25.62 -39.90
C SER A 40 -14.25 26.56 -41.04
N ASP A 41 -14.73 27.80 -40.98
CA ASP A 41 -14.56 28.81 -42.01
C ASP A 41 -13.26 29.61 -41.83
N THR A 42 -12.54 29.40 -40.73
CA THR A 42 -11.24 30.04 -40.50
C THR A 42 -10.16 29.41 -41.36
N LEU A 43 -9.33 30.25 -42.00
CA LEU A 43 -8.25 29.78 -42.88
C LEU A 43 -7.30 28.80 -42.17
N SER A 44 -6.94 29.08 -40.92
CA SER A 44 -6.06 28.21 -40.13
C SER A 44 -6.65 26.84 -39.84
N PHE A 45 -7.96 26.74 -39.63
CA PHE A 45 -8.64 25.44 -39.51
C PHE A 45 -8.62 24.69 -40.83
N GLN A 46 -8.95 25.38 -41.93
CA GLN A 46 -8.99 24.78 -43.26
C GLN A 46 -7.61 24.28 -43.70
N GLU A 47 -6.54 25.04 -43.42
CA GLU A 47 -5.14 24.65 -43.68
C GLU A 47 -4.77 23.37 -42.95
N LEU A 48 -5.07 23.32 -41.65
CA LEU A 48 -4.75 22.18 -40.79
C LEU A 48 -5.59 20.96 -41.15
N TYR A 49 -6.88 21.13 -41.45
CA TYR A 49 -7.76 20.08 -41.93
C TYR A 49 -7.30 19.52 -43.27
N ASP A 50 -6.93 20.37 -44.23
CA ASP A 50 -6.47 19.95 -45.55
C ASP A 50 -5.11 19.22 -45.47
N CYS A 51 -4.19 19.72 -44.64
CA CYS A 51 -2.85 19.14 -44.47
C CYS A 51 -2.86 17.82 -43.67
N VAL A 52 -3.73 17.70 -42.66
CA VAL A 52 -3.77 16.56 -41.75
C VAL A 52 -4.89 15.60 -42.12
N VAL A 53 -6.14 16.01 -42.01
CA VAL A 53 -7.30 15.12 -42.16
C VAL A 53 -7.46 14.67 -43.60
N PHE A 54 -7.55 15.63 -44.53
CA PHE A 54 -7.79 15.33 -45.95
C PHE A 54 -6.60 14.59 -46.57
N ASN A 55 -5.37 15.04 -46.34
CA ASN A 55 -4.18 14.40 -46.88
C ASN A 55 -3.96 12.97 -46.34
N THR A 56 -4.29 12.71 -45.05
CA THR A 56 -4.25 11.35 -44.47
C THR A 56 -5.38 10.46 -44.98
N ASP A 57 -6.60 10.98 -45.16
CA ASP A 57 -7.71 10.23 -45.80
C ASP A 57 -7.35 9.79 -47.22
N GLN A 58 -6.78 10.71 -48.01
CA GLN A 58 -6.33 10.41 -49.37
C GLN A 58 -5.16 9.42 -49.41
N TYR A 59 -4.26 9.47 -48.41
CA TYR A 59 -3.22 8.46 -48.22
C TYR A 59 -3.83 7.06 -48.06
N TRP A 60 -4.83 6.90 -47.19
CA TRP A 60 -5.48 5.61 -46.95
C TRP A 60 -6.23 5.10 -48.18
N LYS A 61 -6.94 5.99 -48.88
CA LYS A 61 -7.65 5.65 -50.13
C LYS A 61 -6.72 5.26 -51.27
N SER A 62 -5.44 5.68 -51.20
CA SER A 62 -4.42 5.38 -52.21
C SER A 62 -3.44 4.30 -51.79
N ARG A 63 -3.74 3.57 -50.71
CA ARG A 63 -2.90 2.48 -50.24
C ARG A 63 -2.82 1.38 -51.29
N ASP A 64 -1.60 0.98 -51.63
CA ASP A 64 -1.34 -0.09 -52.59
C ASP A 64 -1.62 -1.47 -51.96
N SER A 65 -1.78 -2.50 -52.79
CA SER A 65 -1.95 -3.88 -52.30
C SER A 65 -0.69 -4.36 -51.58
N ASP A 66 -0.87 -5.21 -50.57
CA ASP A 66 0.26 -5.76 -49.83
C ASP A 66 1.21 -6.56 -50.74
N GLU A 67 0.68 -7.23 -51.76
CA GLU A 67 1.47 -7.92 -52.79
C GLU A 67 2.39 -6.96 -53.56
N ASN A 68 1.84 -5.83 -54.05
CA ASN A 68 2.61 -4.81 -54.75
C ASN A 68 3.69 -4.19 -53.85
N ILE A 69 3.36 -3.97 -52.57
CA ILE A 69 4.30 -3.46 -51.57
C ILE A 69 5.46 -4.46 -51.39
N GLN A 70 5.19 -5.75 -51.30
CA GLN A 70 6.22 -6.79 -51.19
C GLN A 70 7.08 -6.89 -52.45
N ILE A 71 6.48 -6.76 -53.64
CA ILE A 71 7.21 -6.72 -54.92
C ILE A 71 8.15 -5.51 -54.95
N LYS A 72 7.70 -4.32 -54.52
CA LYS A 72 8.54 -3.12 -54.44
C LYS A 72 9.70 -3.29 -53.46
N LYS A 73 9.42 -3.80 -52.25
CA LYS A 73 10.43 -4.06 -51.20
C LYS A 73 11.47 -5.08 -51.65
N SER A 74 11.04 -6.21 -52.26
CA SER A 74 11.95 -7.25 -52.74
C SER A 74 12.83 -6.80 -53.90
N ARG A 75 12.31 -5.96 -54.81
CA ARG A 75 13.12 -5.33 -55.87
C ARG A 75 14.21 -4.43 -55.28
N ARG A 76 13.87 -3.56 -54.31
CA ARG A 76 14.86 -2.71 -53.64
C ARG A 76 15.87 -3.49 -52.83
N PHE A 77 15.43 -4.52 -52.12
CA PHE A 77 16.33 -5.38 -51.38
C PHE A 77 17.40 -5.99 -52.30
N ARG A 78 17.00 -6.53 -53.46
CA ARG A 78 17.94 -7.05 -54.46
C ARG A 78 18.88 -5.97 -54.99
N GLN A 79 18.38 -4.78 -55.29
CA GLN A 79 19.19 -3.65 -55.76
C GLN A 79 20.23 -3.21 -54.72
N TYR A 80 19.81 -3.01 -53.47
CA TYR A 80 20.72 -2.63 -52.39
C TYR A 80 21.71 -3.73 -52.04
N ARG A 81 21.30 -5.01 -52.13
CA ARG A 81 22.21 -6.15 -51.98
C ARG A 81 23.29 -6.16 -53.05
N GLN A 82 22.93 -6.02 -54.31
CA GLN A 82 23.89 -5.94 -55.42
C GLN A 82 24.83 -4.74 -55.31
N GLN A 83 24.33 -3.58 -54.88
CA GLN A 83 25.16 -2.39 -54.64
C GLN A 83 26.10 -2.57 -53.45
N PHE A 84 25.61 -3.17 -52.36
CA PHE A 84 26.42 -3.44 -51.18
C PHE A 84 27.55 -4.44 -51.48
N GLU A 85 27.27 -5.48 -52.27
CA GLU A 85 28.27 -6.45 -52.72
C GLU A 85 29.35 -5.83 -53.61
N ARG A 86 28.98 -4.89 -54.49
CA ARG A 86 29.93 -4.16 -55.34
C ARG A 86 30.81 -3.20 -54.54
N ASN A 87 30.22 -2.48 -53.57
CA ASN A 87 30.92 -1.42 -52.85
C ASN A 87 31.69 -1.92 -51.62
N HIS A 88 31.26 -3.04 -51.04
CA HIS A 88 31.81 -3.60 -49.80
C HIS A 88 32.02 -5.12 -49.89
N PRO A 89 32.91 -5.60 -50.79
CA PRO A 89 33.09 -7.02 -51.06
C PRO A 89 33.58 -7.84 -49.84
N TYR A 90 34.25 -7.21 -48.88
CA TYR A 90 34.70 -7.90 -47.66
C TYR A 90 33.60 -7.98 -46.58
N LEU A 91 32.69 -6.99 -46.50
CA LEU A 91 31.59 -6.98 -45.53
C LEU A 91 30.39 -7.83 -45.99
N SER A 92 30.28 -8.11 -47.29
CA SER A 92 29.24 -8.97 -47.86
C SER A 92 29.36 -10.45 -47.45
N ILE A 93 30.55 -10.86 -47.01
CA ILE A 93 30.86 -12.21 -46.47
C ILE A 93 30.14 -12.43 -45.13
N LEU A 94 29.91 -11.38 -44.32
CA LEU A 94 29.13 -11.43 -43.08
C LEU A 94 27.62 -11.38 -43.36
N ASN A 95 27.15 -12.41 -44.06
CA ASN A 95 25.83 -12.51 -44.68
C ASN A 95 24.64 -12.11 -43.76
N PRO A 96 24.53 -12.55 -42.49
CA PRO A 96 23.35 -12.24 -41.67
C PRO A 96 23.26 -10.78 -41.23
N PHE A 97 24.37 -10.12 -40.90
CA PHE A 97 24.37 -8.72 -40.47
C PHE A 97 24.13 -7.77 -41.65
N ALA A 98 24.76 -8.04 -42.80
CA ALA A 98 24.52 -7.29 -44.02
C ALA A 98 23.05 -7.36 -44.45
N ASN A 99 22.43 -8.54 -44.40
CA ASN A 99 21.01 -8.69 -44.72
C ASN A 99 20.09 -7.93 -43.75
N ARG A 100 20.41 -7.89 -42.46
CA ARG A 100 19.65 -7.09 -41.47
C ARG A 100 19.75 -5.59 -41.74
N LEU A 101 20.95 -5.08 -42.02
CA LEU A 101 21.16 -3.66 -42.34
C LEU A 101 20.46 -3.26 -43.65
N ILE A 102 20.57 -4.10 -44.69
CA ILE A 102 19.88 -3.87 -45.96
C ILE A 102 18.37 -3.93 -45.77
N SER A 103 17.85 -4.90 -45.02
CA SER A 103 16.42 -5.00 -44.71
C SER A 103 15.91 -3.76 -43.97
N PHE A 104 16.66 -3.28 -42.97
CA PHE A 104 16.35 -2.04 -42.26
C PHE A 104 16.34 -0.82 -43.20
N ARG A 105 17.34 -0.70 -44.08
CA ARG A 105 17.40 0.36 -45.09
C ARG A 105 16.24 0.29 -46.08
N VAL A 106 15.89 -0.90 -46.57
CA VAL A 106 14.73 -1.11 -47.44
C VAL A 106 13.45 -0.70 -46.74
N TRP A 107 13.29 -1.06 -45.46
CA TRP A 107 12.13 -0.66 -44.66
C TRP A 107 12.05 0.86 -44.54
N LEU A 108 13.15 1.54 -44.17
CA LEU A 108 13.21 2.99 -44.02
C LEU A 108 12.90 3.70 -45.34
N ASP A 109 13.55 3.28 -46.43
CA ASP A 109 13.36 3.86 -47.76
C ASP A 109 11.96 3.57 -48.32
N SER A 110 11.37 2.43 -47.97
CA SER A 110 10.00 2.08 -48.38
C SER A 110 8.98 3.06 -47.80
N TRP A 111 9.18 3.50 -46.54
CA TRP A 111 8.42 4.59 -45.94
C TRP A 111 8.76 5.94 -46.59
N LEU A 112 10.03 6.33 -46.65
CA LEU A 112 10.44 7.64 -47.20
C LEU A 112 10.00 7.86 -48.65
N GLN A 113 10.02 6.81 -49.48
CA GLN A 113 9.60 6.86 -50.88
C GLN A 113 8.12 6.55 -51.08
N MET A 114 7.37 6.31 -49.99
CA MET A 114 5.94 6.03 -49.97
C MET A 114 5.54 4.86 -50.87
N ASP A 115 6.27 3.74 -50.78
CA ASP A 115 5.98 2.53 -51.58
C ASP A 115 4.63 1.90 -51.26
N HIS A 116 4.13 2.20 -50.07
CA HIS A 116 2.82 1.82 -49.55
C HIS A 116 1.64 2.44 -50.30
N ILE A 117 1.91 3.35 -51.24
CA ILE A 117 0.91 4.08 -52.00
C ILE A 117 1.03 3.74 -53.49
N ASP A 118 -0.10 3.60 -54.16
CA ASP A 118 -0.14 3.70 -55.61
C ASP A 118 0.04 5.17 -56.01
N LYS A 119 1.23 5.50 -56.52
CA LYS A 119 1.59 6.86 -56.92
C LYS A 119 0.66 7.42 -58.00
N LYS A 120 0.12 6.58 -58.90
CA LYS A 120 -0.80 7.02 -59.94
C LYS A 120 -2.15 7.36 -59.34
N LEU A 121 -2.68 6.47 -58.49
CA LEU A 121 -3.95 6.69 -57.80
C LEU A 121 -3.88 7.94 -56.91
N PHE A 122 -2.79 8.08 -56.17
CA PHE A 122 -2.54 9.23 -55.29
C PHE A 122 -2.36 10.52 -56.07
N GLN A 123 -1.70 10.51 -57.24
CA GLN A 123 -1.61 11.71 -58.10
C GLN A 123 -2.96 12.13 -58.68
N GLN A 124 -3.83 11.16 -59.01
CA GLN A 124 -5.13 11.42 -59.63
C GLN A 124 -6.17 11.93 -58.64
N HIS A 125 -6.25 11.32 -57.45
CA HIS A 125 -7.32 11.61 -56.48
C HIS A 125 -6.95 12.72 -55.50
N ASN A 126 -5.65 12.94 -55.27
CA ASN A 126 -5.21 13.79 -54.19
C ASN A 126 -4.94 15.21 -54.71
N ARG A 127 -5.94 16.09 -54.79
CA ARG A 127 -5.73 17.54 -54.83
C ARG A 127 -6.14 18.13 -53.48
N MET A 128 -5.16 18.56 -52.68
CA MET A 128 -5.40 19.35 -51.47
C MET A 128 -6.27 20.55 -51.83
N ARG A 129 -7.30 20.83 -51.05
CA ARG A 129 -8.32 21.85 -51.38
C ARG A 129 -7.73 23.25 -51.40
N LEU A 130 -6.88 23.57 -50.42
CA LEU A 130 -6.24 24.88 -50.30
C LEU A 130 -4.93 24.96 -51.06
N PHE A 131 -4.22 23.84 -51.19
CA PHE A 131 -2.94 23.79 -51.90
C PHE A 131 -2.96 22.79 -53.06
N PRO A 132 -3.81 23.00 -54.08
CA PRO A 132 -4.02 22.04 -55.17
C PRO A 132 -2.76 21.79 -56.01
N ASN A 133 -1.85 22.77 -56.05
CA ASN A 133 -0.61 22.71 -56.83
C ASN A 133 0.62 22.31 -55.99
N SER A 134 0.43 21.88 -54.74
CA SER A 134 1.56 21.49 -53.90
C SER A 134 2.33 20.29 -54.47
N PRO A 135 3.67 20.35 -54.58
CA PRO A 135 4.47 19.25 -55.07
C PRO A 135 4.22 17.96 -54.27
N ILE A 136 4.10 16.83 -54.97
CA ILE A 136 3.83 15.52 -54.33
C ILE A 136 4.87 15.16 -53.25
N LYS A 137 6.12 15.60 -53.43
CA LYS A 137 7.20 15.40 -52.48
C LYS A 137 6.93 16.10 -51.14
N THR A 138 6.40 17.32 -51.18
CA THR A 138 6.06 18.11 -49.97
C THR A 138 4.91 17.44 -49.23
N ARG A 139 3.92 16.93 -49.96
CA ARG A 139 2.74 16.28 -49.39
C ARG A 139 3.05 14.93 -48.76
N ASN A 140 3.90 14.14 -49.43
CA ASN A 140 4.43 12.90 -48.88
C ASN A 140 5.20 13.16 -47.58
N ARG A 141 6.01 14.24 -47.52
CA ARG A 141 6.70 14.63 -46.29
C ARG A 141 5.72 15.03 -45.19
N ALA A 142 4.64 15.75 -45.51
CA ALA A 142 3.60 16.09 -44.54
C ALA A 142 2.91 14.83 -43.98
N VAL A 143 2.52 13.88 -44.83
CA VAL A 143 1.93 12.61 -44.37
C VAL A 143 2.92 11.81 -43.53
N LEU A 144 4.17 11.69 -43.96
CA LEU A 144 5.21 10.99 -43.18
C LEU A 144 5.45 11.65 -41.83
N PHE A 145 5.45 12.97 -41.76
CA PHE A 145 5.54 13.71 -40.51
C PHE A 145 4.35 13.40 -39.60
N ILE A 146 3.12 13.45 -40.11
CA ILE A 146 1.91 13.12 -39.35
C ILE A 146 1.95 11.69 -38.81
N LEU A 147 2.30 10.71 -39.66
CA LEU A 147 2.41 9.31 -39.27
C LEU A 147 3.50 9.10 -38.22
N PHE A 148 4.66 9.75 -38.39
CA PHE A 148 5.77 9.69 -37.44
C PHE A 148 5.39 10.31 -36.10
N THR A 149 4.83 11.52 -36.09
CA THR A 149 4.38 12.20 -34.87
C THR A 149 3.31 11.38 -34.14
N ASN A 150 2.36 10.79 -34.87
CA ASN A 150 1.34 9.93 -34.28
C ASN A 150 1.95 8.67 -33.63
N HIS A 151 2.86 7.99 -34.34
CA HIS A 151 3.55 6.80 -33.82
C HIS A 151 4.44 7.11 -32.61
N PHE A 152 5.15 8.25 -32.65
CA PHE A 152 5.96 8.74 -31.55
C PHE A 152 5.10 9.06 -30.32
N ASN A 153 4.01 9.81 -30.49
CA ASN A 153 3.09 10.14 -29.40
C ASN A 153 2.47 8.90 -28.77
N TYR A 154 2.05 7.92 -29.57
CA TYR A 154 1.53 6.65 -29.07
C TYR A 154 2.58 5.88 -28.27
N SER A 155 3.81 5.77 -28.80
CA SER A 155 4.91 5.07 -28.13
C SER A 155 5.30 5.76 -26.81
N LEU A 156 5.32 7.09 -26.79
CA LEU A 156 5.58 7.88 -25.60
C LEU A 156 4.48 7.66 -24.55
N LEU A 157 3.20 7.73 -24.94
CA LEU A 157 2.07 7.51 -24.04
C LEU A 157 2.12 6.12 -23.39
N VAL A 158 2.31 5.07 -24.20
CA VAL A 158 2.41 3.69 -23.69
C VAL A 158 3.60 3.55 -22.72
N THR A 159 4.72 4.19 -23.02
CA THR A 159 5.91 4.16 -22.15
C THR A 159 5.66 4.91 -20.84
N CYS A 160 5.03 6.09 -20.89
CA CYS A 160 4.67 6.86 -19.70
C CYS A 160 3.68 6.11 -18.81
N ILE A 161 2.64 5.49 -19.38
CA ILE A 161 1.67 4.68 -18.64
C ILE A 161 2.38 3.51 -17.94
N LYS A 162 3.26 2.79 -18.64
CA LYS A 162 4.06 1.72 -18.02
C LYS A 162 4.93 2.22 -16.88
N LEU A 163 5.55 3.40 -17.03
CA LEU A 163 6.37 4.00 -15.98
C LEU A 163 5.53 4.37 -14.74
N ILE A 164 4.32 4.91 -14.93
CA ILE A 164 3.39 5.22 -13.83
C ILE A 164 3.04 3.95 -13.05
N PHE A 165 2.67 2.87 -13.73
CA PHE A 165 2.39 1.59 -13.07
C PHE A 165 3.58 1.05 -12.27
N VAL A 166 4.81 1.21 -12.78
CA VAL A 166 6.02 0.82 -12.05
C VAL A 166 6.21 1.70 -10.80
N ILE A 167 5.97 3.01 -10.90
CA ILE A 167 6.05 3.92 -9.74
C ILE A 167 5.00 3.58 -8.68
N GLU A 168 3.76 3.31 -9.09
CA GLU A 168 2.67 2.88 -8.19
C GLU A 168 3.00 1.56 -7.49
N ALA A 169 3.52 0.57 -8.22
CA ALA A 169 3.94 -0.71 -7.65
C ALA A 169 5.08 -0.52 -6.62
N ILE A 170 6.09 0.30 -6.94
CA ILE A 170 7.19 0.63 -6.02
C ILE A 170 6.66 1.36 -4.79
N SER A 171 5.77 2.34 -4.96
CA SER A 171 5.16 3.10 -3.85
C SER A 171 4.34 2.18 -2.94
N THR A 172 3.53 1.30 -3.52
CA THR A 172 2.74 0.30 -2.78
C THR A 172 3.65 -0.64 -1.98
N PHE A 173 4.70 -1.16 -2.62
CA PHE A 173 5.68 -2.03 -1.96
C PHE A 173 6.40 -1.31 -0.81
N HIS A 174 6.80 -0.05 -1.01
CA HIS A 174 7.41 0.77 0.04
C HIS A 174 6.45 0.98 1.23
N ASN A 175 5.18 1.28 0.96
CA ASN A 175 4.16 1.46 2.01
C ASN A 175 3.92 0.17 2.80
N VAL A 176 3.89 -0.99 2.14
CA VAL A 176 3.76 -2.30 2.81
C VAL A 176 4.98 -2.56 3.70
N ILE A 177 6.20 -2.29 3.22
CA ILE A 177 7.41 -2.42 4.05
C ILE A 177 7.36 -1.48 5.25
N LEU A 178 6.98 -0.23 5.04
CA LEU A 178 6.87 0.75 6.12
C LEU A 178 5.85 0.32 7.17
N LEU A 179 4.70 -0.20 6.74
CA LEU A 179 3.67 -0.74 7.64
C LEU A 179 4.22 -1.92 8.47
N ILE A 180 4.91 -2.86 7.84
CA ILE A 180 5.57 -3.98 8.52
C ILE A 180 6.60 -3.47 9.53
N GLN A 181 7.42 -2.49 9.15
CA GLN A 181 8.41 -1.87 10.04
C GLN A 181 7.73 -1.20 11.24
N CYS A 182 6.65 -0.44 11.02
CA CYS A 182 5.88 0.19 12.10
C CYS A 182 5.29 -0.86 13.05
N ALA A 183 4.71 -1.94 12.54
CA ALA A 183 4.17 -3.03 13.35
C ALA A 183 5.25 -3.72 14.18
N LEU A 184 6.42 -3.98 13.59
CA LEU A 184 7.57 -4.57 14.29
C LEU A 184 8.11 -3.63 15.38
N VAL A 185 8.29 -2.35 15.07
CA VAL A 185 8.74 -1.35 16.05
C VAL A 185 7.75 -1.26 17.20
N LEU A 186 6.44 -1.20 16.92
CA LEU A 186 5.40 -1.19 17.94
C LEU A 186 5.48 -2.43 18.84
N ALA A 187 5.56 -3.62 18.24
CA ALA A 187 5.69 -4.87 18.99
C ALA A 187 6.96 -4.88 19.86
N CYS A 188 8.11 -4.50 19.31
CA CYS A 188 9.37 -4.39 20.07
C CYS A 188 9.29 -3.37 21.21
N SER A 189 8.65 -2.22 20.97
CA SER A 189 8.45 -1.16 21.97
C SER A 189 7.50 -1.57 23.09
N ILE A 190 6.65 -2.58 22.89
CA ILE A 190 5.82 -3.19 23.95
C ILE A 190 6.58 -4.32 24.65
N ILE A 191 7.23 -5.20 23.88
CA ILE A 191 7.97 -6.37 24.39
C ILE A 191 9.12 -5.95 25.32
N ALA A 192 9.89 -4.91 24.97
CA ALA A 192 11.05 -4.52 25.77
C ALA A 192 10.69 -3.99 27.18
N PRO A 193 9.73 -3.06 27.34
CA PRO A 193 9.22 -2.69 28.66
C PRO A 193 8.56 -3.86 29.38
N TYR A 194 7.80 -4.70 28.68
CA TYR A 194 7.20 -5.90 29.25
C TYR A 194 8.28 -6.78 29.89
N LEU A 195 9.31 -7.20 29.15
CA LEU A 195 10.36 -8.09 29.67
C LEU A 195 11.06 -7.51 30.90
N THR A 196 11.29 -6.20 30.88
CA THR A 196 11.96 -5.50 31.98
C THR A 196 11.07 -5.45 33.22
N ILE A 197 9.82 -5.02 33.07
CA ILE A 197 8.89 -4.85 34.18
C ILE A 197 8.42 -6.20 34.71
N HIS A 198 8.05 -7.13 33.83
CA HIS A 198 7.67 -8.51 34.18
C HIS A 198 8.80 -9.18 34.96
N GLY A 199 10.03 -9.15 34.46
CA GLY A 199 11.17 -9.75 35.15
C GLY A 199 11.38 -9.17 36.56
N GLN A 200 11.36 -7.85 36.69
CA GLN A 200 11.48 -7.17 37.98
C GLN A 200 10.32 -7.48 38.93
N MET A 201 9.08 -7.48 38.43
CA MET A 201 7.88 -7.76 39.20
C MET A 201 7.84 -9.21 39.67
N THR A 202 8.12 -10.17 38.79
CA THR A 202 8.15 -11.60 39.14
C THR A 202 9.21 -11.89 40.21
N GLU A 203 10.44 -11.40 40.03
CA GLU A 203 11.51 -11.58 41.02
C GLU A 203 11.16 -10.90 42.36
N MET A 204 10.61 -9.69 42.30
CA MET A 204 10.17 -8.96 43.49
C MET A 204 9.06 -9.69 44.23
N ASN A 205 8.04 -10.16 43.50
CA ASN A 205 6.90 -10.86 44.05
C ASN A 205 7.33 -12.18 44.69
N GLU A 206 8.20 -12.96 44.02
CA GLU A 206 8.74 -14.20 44.58
C GLU A 206 9.52 -13.95 45.88
N LYS A 207 10.41 -12.95 45.89
CA LYS A 207 11.18 -12.59 47.09
C LYS A 207 10.30 -12.05 48.21
N LEU A 208 9.27 -11.27 47.89
CA LEU A 208 8.28 -10.78 48.85
C LEU A 208 7.49 -11.95 49.44
N ILE A 209 6.98 -12.87 48.62
CA ILE A 209 6.24 -14.04 49.08
C ILE A 209 7.11 -14.90 50.00
N LYS A 210 8.36 -15.21 49.61
CA LYS A 210 9.31 -15.95 50.45
C LYS A 210 9.58 -15.26 51.79
N LEU A 211 9.71 -13.94 51.78
CA LEU A 211 9.87 -13.14 53.01
C LEU A 211 8.62 -13.27 53.91
N LEU A 212 7.42 -13.18 53.32
CA LEU A 212 6.15 -13.30 54.06
C LEU A 212 5.95 -14.71 54.63
N GLU A 213 6.28 -15.75 53.86
CA GLU A 213 6.23 -17.14 54.31
C GLU A 213 7.20 -17.39 55.46
N LYS A 214 8.42 -16.85 55.38
CA LYS A 214 9.41 -16.94 56.46
C LYS A 214 8.89 -16.28 57.75
N ILE A 215 8.37 -15.05 57.65
CA ILE A 215 7.78 -14.34 58.80
C ILE A 215 6.62 -15.14 59.41
N LYS A 216 5.81 -15.82 58.57
CA LYS A 216 4.71 -16.68 59.01
C LYS A 216 5.19 -17.95 59.71
N TYR A 217 6.19 -18.65 59.16
CA TYR A 217 6.66 -19.95 59.65
C TYR A 217 7.41 -19.83 60.98
N ASP A 218 8.25 -18.79 61.13
CA ASP A 218 9.11 -18.64 62.31
C ASP A 218 8.32 -18.28 63.59
N ASN A 219 6.99 -18.07 63.51
CA ASN A 219 6.13 -17.58 64.61
C ASN A 219 6.74 -16.37 65.33
N HIS A 220 7.61 -15.63 64.64
CA HIS A 220 8.31 -14.49 65.20
C HIS A 220 7.29 -13.36 65.33
N TYR A 221 6.79 -13.16 66.54
CA TYR A 221 5.92 -12.03 66.91
C TYR A 221 6.58 -10.65 66.72
N GLN A 222 7.84 -10.59 66.27
CA GLN A 222 8.62 -9.38 66.07
C GLN A 222 9.36 -9.45 64.72
N ILE A 223 8.91 -8.62 63.78
CA ILE A 223 9.59 -8.38 62.50
C ILE A 223 10.92 -7.67 62.80
N THR A 224 12.02 -8.16 62.22
CA THR A 224 13.35 -7.58 62.40
C THR A 224 13.49 -6.26 61.62
N ALA A 225 14.46 -5.43 62.01
CA ALA A 225 14.73 -4.17 61.30
C ALA A 225 15.14 -4.39 59.83
N ILE A 226 15.78 -5.51 59.52
CA ILE A 226 16.21 -5.88 58.16
C ILE A 226 14.99 -6.23 57.30
N GLU A 227 14.10 -7.08 57.81
CA GLU A 227 12.86 -7.47 57.11
C GLU A 227 11.96 -6.25 56.89
N LEU A 228 11.88 -5.34 57.87
CA LEU A 228 11.15 -4.10 57.72
C LEU A 228 11.73 -3.17 56.64
N LYS A 229 13.07 -3.15 56.51
CA LYS A 229 13.75 -2.41 55.43
C LYS A 229 13.44 -3.04 54.07
N GLN A 230 13.41 -4.37 53.97
CA GLN A 230 13.04 -5.10 52.74
C GLN A 230 11.59 -4.86 52.34
N LEU A 231 10.64 -4.93 53.27
CA LEU A 231 9.24 -4.61 53.01
C LEU A 231 9.07 -3.18 52.48
N ARG A 232 9.73 -2.19 53.12
CA ARG A 232 9.72 -0.81 52.61
C ARG A 232 10.29 -0.70 51.20
N PHE A 233 11.36 -1.42 50.91
CA PHE A 233 11.96 -1.47 49.58
C PHE A 233 10.95 -2.00 48.55
N TYR A 234 10.34 -3.17 48.78
CA TYR A 234 9.37 -3.75 47.86
C TYR A 234 8.13 -2.88 47.64
N LEU A 235 7.61 -2.26 48.69
CA LEU A 235 6.50 -1.32 48.58
C LEU A 235 6.84 -0.09 47.72
N ASN A 236 8.05 0.46 47.89
CA ASN A 236 8.51 1.61 47.12
C ASN A 236 8.73 1.24 45.65
N GLU A 237 9.39 0.10 45.37
CA GLU A 237 9.61 -0.40 44.01
C GLU A 237 8.29 -0.70 43.30
N HIS A 238 7.35 -1.40 43.95
CA HIS A 238 6.01 -1.65 43.40
C HIS A 238 5.30 -0.33 43.04
N THR A 239 5.34 0.65 43.95
CA THR A 239 4.74 1.96 43.70
C THR A 239 5.42 2.70 42.55
N GLN A 240 6.75 2.61 42.43
CA GLN A 240 7.52 3.24 41.36
C GLN A 240 7.19 2.62 40.00
N LEU A 241 7.20 1.29 39.90
CA LEU A 241 6.87 0.56 38.67
C LEU A 241 5.41 0.80 38.27
N SER A 242 4.48 0.79 39.24
CA SER A 242 3.07 1.12 38.99
C SER A 242 2.90 2.52 38.41
N ARG A 243 3.64 3.51 38.93
CA ARG A 243 3.63 4.87 38.39
C ARG A 243 4.19 4.92 36.98
N PHE A 244 5.27 4.20 36.71
CA PHE A 244 5.86 4.16 35.37
C PHE A 244 4.85 3.63 34.33
N VAL A 245 4.17 2.51 34.61
CA VAL A 245 3.14 1.94 33.73
C VAL A 245 1.98 2.92 33.54
N LEU A 246 1.39 3.41 34.64
CA LEU A 246 0.22 4.30 34.56
C LEU A 246 0.52 5.64 33.88
N TYR A 247 1.72 6.18 34.09
CA TYR A 247 2.13 7.46 33.52
C TYR A 247 2.42 7.34 32.01
N THR A 248 3.18 6.32 31.61
CA THR A 248 3.46 6.06 30.19
C THR A 248 2.21 5.68 29.43
N ASP A 249 1.29 4.95 30.07
CA ASP A 249 -0.03 4.68 29.50
C ASP A 249 -0.81 5.97 29.22
N LYS A 250 -0.93 6.83 30.22
CA LYS A 250 -1.69 8.08 30.10
C LYS A 250 -1.16 9.02 29.00
N ILE A 251 0.15 9.06 28.78
CA ILE A 251 0.77 10.03 27.87
C ILE A 251 0.91 9.49 26.45
N THR A 252 1.22 8.20 26.30
CA THR A 252 1.64 7.65 25.01
C THR A 252 0.80 6.45 24.61
N TRP A 253 0.73 5.43 25.46
CA TRP A 253 0.20 4.14 25.01
C TRP A 253 -1.31 4.12 24.88
N SER A 254 -2.04 4.76 25.79
CA SER A 254 -3.50 4.73 25.81
C SER A 254 -4.13 5.16 24.49
N GLU A 255 -3.64 6.25 23.91
CA GLU A 255 -4.16 6.79 22.65
C GLU A 255 -3.64 6.00 21.44
N ALA A 256 -2.35 5.63 21.44
CA ALA A 256 -1.77 4.83 20.36
C ALA A 256 -2.46 3.46 20.21
N LEU A 257 -2.71 2.78 21.34
CA LEU A 257 -3.41 1.49 21.38
C LEU A 257 -4.87 1.63 20.94
N TYR A 258 -5.53 2.73 21.31
CA TYR A 258 -6.89 3.03 20.86
C TYR A 258 -6.97 3.18 19.34
N TYR A 259 -6.11 4.01 18.73
CA TYR A 259 -6.10 4.17 17.27
C TYR A 259 -5.72 2.89 16.56
N TYR A 260 -4.75 2.15 17.11
CA TYR A 260 -4.41 0.83 16.57
C TYR A 260 -5.64 -0.08 16.55
N ALA A 261 -6.38 -0.20 17.67
CA ALA A 261 -7.59 -1.04 17.71
C ALA A 261 -8.68 -0.55 16.74
N LEU A 262 -8.91 0.77 16.68
CA LEU A 262 -9.92 1.40 15.84
C LEU A 262 -9.67 1.18 14.34
N ILE A 263 -8.41 1.14 13.91
CA ILE A 263 -8.02 0.94 12.51
C ILE A 263 -7.82 -0.55 12.20
N SER A 264 -7.16 -1.29 13.07
CA SER A 264 -6.79 -2.70 12.84
C SER A 264 -8.01 -3.62 12.78
N ILE A 265 -9.01 -3.41 13.64
CA ILE A 265 -10.19 -4.28 13.72
C ILE A 265 -11.02 -4.21 12.43
N PRO A 266 -11.46 -3.03 11.93
CA PRO A 266 -12.21 -2.94 10.69
C PRO A 266 -11.44 -3.50 9.49
N ILE A 267 -10.16 -3.16 9.34
CA ILE A 267 -9.33 -3.63 8.22
C ILE A 267 -9.21 -5.16 8.22
N ASN A 268 -8.97 -5.76 9.39
CA ASN A 268 -8.92 -7.22 9.48
C ASN A 268 -10.27 -7.87 9.16
N VAL A 269 -11.36 -7.30 9.66
CA VAL A 269 -12.71 -7.80 9.41
C VAL A 269 -13.03 -7.75 7.92
N THR A 270 -12.77 -6.63 7.23
CA THR A 270 -13.04 -6.49 5.80
C THR A 270 -12.17 -7.44 4.98
N LEU A 271 -10.86 -7.53 5.26
CA LEU A 271 -9.95 -8.47 4.59
C LEU A 271 -10.42 -9.92 4.73
N MET A 272 -10.86 -10.32 5.93
CA MET A 272 -11.37 -11.67 6.16
C MET A 272 -12.70 -11.92 5.43
N CYS A 273 -13.58 -10.93 5.35
CA CYS A 273 -14.82 -11.05 4.59
C CYS A 273 -14.53 -11.19 3.09
N GLU A 274 -13.67 -10.35 2.52
CA GLU A 274 -13.25 -10.44 1.12
C GLU A 274 -12.62 -11.81 0.82
N LEU A 275 -11.74 -12.31 1.69
CA LEU A 275 -11.13 -13.64 1.54
C LEU A 275 -12.12 -14.80 1.51
N ILE A 276 -13.30 -14.64 2.12
CA ILE A 276 -14.35 -15.67 2.21
C ILE A 276 -15.33 -15.54 1.05
N VAL A 277 -15.70 -14.31 0.70
CA VAL A 277 -16.82 -14.00 -0.18
C VAL A 277 -16.38 -13.86 -1.64
N GLU A 278 -15.21 -13.27 -1.89
CA GLU A 278 -14.73 -12.99 -3.25
C GLU A 278 -13.93 -14.17 -3.82
N ASP A 279 -14.08 -14.41 -5.12
CA ASP A 279 -13.27 -15.38 -5.88
C ASP A 279 -11.91 -14.76 -6.26
N ILE A 280 -11.06 -14.63 -5.24
CA ILE A 280 -9.74 -14.02 -5.36
C ILE A 280 -8.74 -15.03 -5.94
N ILE A 281 -7.96 -14.58 -6.93
CA ILE A 281 -6.83 -15.33 -7.52
C ILE A 281 -5.91 -15.89 -6.41
N PRO A 282 -5.45 -17.16 -6.49
CA PRO A 282 -4.72 -17.83 -5.40
C PRO A 282 -3.50 -17.07 -4.87
N GLU A 283 -2.74 -16.41 -5.75
CA GLU A 283 -1.56 -15.62 -5.38
C GLU A 283 -1.94 -14.45 -4.47
N THR A 284 -3.00 -13.72 -4.79
CA THR A 284 -3.51 -12.61 -3.98
C THR A 284 -4.09 -13.11 -2.65
N LYS A 285 -4.79 -14.25 -2.69
CA LYS A 285 -5.32 -14.90 -1.48
C LYS A 285 -4.20 -15.25 -0.50
N PHE A 286 -3.09 -15.81 -0.99
CA PHE A 286 -1.92 -16.13 -0.18
C PHE A 286 -1.29 -14.87 0.44
N LEU A 287 -1.19 -13.76 -0.31
CA LEU A 287 -0.69 -12.48 0.20
C LEU A 287 -1.57 -11.94 1.34
N PHE A 288 -2.88 -11.95 1.16
CA PHE A 288 -3.84 -11.47 2.18
C PHE A 288 -3.82 -12.33 3.44
N ILE A 289 -3.78 -13.66 3.30
CA ILE A 289 -3.62 -14.58 4.45
C ILE A 289 -2.31 -14.28 5.19
N THR A 290 -1.21 -14.11 4.46
CA THR A 290 0.10 -13.81 5.06
C THR A 290 0.07 -12.47 5.81
N ALA A 291 -0.47 -11.42 5.19
CA ALA A 291 -0.63 -10.12 5.83
C ALA A 291 -1.53 -10.19 7.08
N GLY A 292 -2.65 -10.92 7.00
CA GLY A 292 -3.56 -11.15 8.11
C GLY A 292 -2.88 -11.89 9.27
N ILE A 293 -2.09 -12.93 9.00
CA ILE A 293 -1.32 -13.65 10.03
C ILE A 293 -0.28 -12.73 10.67
N ILE A 294 0.51 -11.98 9.88
CA ILE A 294 1.51 -11.06 10.41
C ILE A 294 0.83 -10.02 11.31
N HIS A 295 -0.27 -9.44 10.85
CA HIS A 295 -1.00 -8.43 11.61
C HIS A 295 -1.65 -9.00 12.88
N ALA A 296 -2.23 -10.21 12.81
CA ALA A 296 -2.78 -10.90 13.97
C ALA A 296 -1.68 -11.23 15.01
N VAL A 297 -0.53 -11.74 14.57
CA VAL A 297 0.60 -12.04 15.47
C VAL A 297 1.15 -10.75 16.09
N THR A 298 1.40 -9.72 15.29
CA THR A 298 1.96 -8.44 15.76
C THR A 298 0.98 -7.61 16.58
N GLY A 299 -0.33 -7.84 16.45
CA GLY A 299 -1.36 -7.21 17.28
C GLY A 299 -1.67 -7.97 18.57
N VAL A 300 -2.02 -9.25 18.45
CA VAL A 300 -2.51 -10.06 19.58
C VAL A 300 -1.39 -10.35 20.58
N PHE A 301 -0.19 -10.71 20.11
CA PHE A 301 0.87 -11.14 21.00
C PHE A 301 1.33 -10.02 21.96
N PRO A 302 1.64 -8.78 21.49
CA PRO A 302 1.98 -7.69 22.41
C PRO A 302 0.87 -7.36 23.41
N PHE A 303 -0.40 -7.48 23.01
CA PHE A 303 -1.51 -7.24 23.92
C PHE A 303 -1.62 -8.31 25.00
N LEU A 304 -1.43 -9.58 24.66
CA LEU A 304 -1.36 -10.64 25.67
C LEU A 304 -0.26 -10.38 26.70
N LEU A 305 0.91 -9.89 26.26
CA LEU A 305 2.00 -9.52 27.17
C LEU A 305 1.61 -8.36 28.10
N LEU A 306 0.96 -7.31 27.58
CA LEU A 306 0.50 -6.20 28.42
C LEU A 306 -0.56 -6.64 29.44
N ALA A 307 -1.44 -7.57 29.05
CA ALA A 307 -2.42 -8.16 29.97
C ALA A 307 -1.75 -9.02 31.05
N ASP A 308 -0.73 -9.80 30.69
CA ASP A 308 0.03 -10.62 31.62
C ASP A 308 0.80 -9.75 32.63
N MET A 309 1.45 -8.69 32.16
CA MET A 309 2.10 -7.71 33.04
C MET A 309 1.12 -7.10 34.06
N SER A 310 -0.13 -6.83 33.65
CA SER A 310 -1.16 -6.39 34.59
C SER A 310 -1.46 -7.45 35.65
N SER A 311 -1.50 -8.73 35.26
CA SER A 311 -1.65 -9.85 36.20
C SER A 311 -0.54 -9.87 37.25
N ASP A 312 0.72 -9.67 36.85
CA ASP A 312 1.87 -9.66 37.77
C ASP A 312 1.73 -8.61 38.88
N PHE A 313 1.29 -7.40 38.54
CA PHE A 313 1.06 -6.34 39.52
C PHE A 313 0.02 -6.70 40.57
N HIS A 314 -0.97 -7.52 40.19
CA HIS A 314 -2.08 -7.91 41.05
C HIS A 314 -1.88 -9.29 41.72
N SER A 315 -0.87 -10.06 41.32
CA SER A 315 -0.59 -11.40 41.88
C SER A 315 -0.31 -11.40 43.39
N ILE A 316 0.21 -10.29 43.93
CA ILE A 316 0.49 -10.17 45.37
C ILE A 316 -0.75 -9.94 46.24
N ASN A 317 -1.91 -9.64 45.62
CA ASN A 317 -3.13 -9.26 46.31
C ASN A 317 -3.55 -10.29 47.38
N ASP A 318 -3.39 -11.58 47.08
CA ASP A 318 -3.81 -12.66 47.98
C ASP A 318 -2.90 -12.80 49.22
N TYR A 319 -1.68 -12.27 49.14
CA TYR A 319 -0.68 -12.34 50.21
C TYR A 319 -0.70 -11.11 51.14
N LEU A 320 -1.24 -9.99 50.66
CA LEU A 320 -1.26 -8.72 51.41
C LEU A 320 -2.08 -8.80 52.72
N PRO A 321 -3.28 -9.41 52.78
CA PRO A 321 -4.05 -9.51 54.02
C PRO A 321 -3.31 -10.24 55.15
N ALA A 322 -2.62 -11.35 54.80
CA ALA A 322 -1.85 -12.13 55.78
C ALA A 322 -0.70 -11.29 56.37
N MET A 323 0.00 -10.53 55.53
CA MET A 323 1.04 -9.61 55.97
C MET A 323 0.50 -8.47 56.85
N GLN A 324 -0.67 -7.90 56.53
CA GLN A 324 -1.28 -6.82 57.30
C GLN A 324 -1.65 -7.26 58.73
N LEU A 325 -2.07 -8.51 58.90
CA LEU A 325 -2.34 -9.10 60.22
C LEU A 325 -1.05 -9.24 61.05
N GLN A 326 0.08 -9.53 60.40
CA GLN A 326 1.38 -9.72 61.06
C GLN A 326 2.05 -8.38 61.47
N LEU A 327 1.82 -7.30 60.71
CA LEU A 327 2.29 -5.96 61.07
C LEU A 327 1.51 -5.44 62.30
N LYS A 328 2.07 -5.64 63.50
CA LYS A 328 1.46 -5.15 64.76
C LYS A 328 1.22 -3.63 64.73
N GLN A 329 -0.02 -3.23 65.04
CA GLN A 329 -0.51 -1.85 64.98
C GLN A 329 0.34 -0.83 65.76
N SER A 330 1.00 -1.21 66.86
CA SER A 330 1.71 -0.22 67.71
C SER A 330 3.16 0.07 67.29
N LYS A 331 3.87 -0.84 66.61
CA LYS A 331 5.30 -0.66 66.28
C LYS A 331 5.56 -0.25 64.83
N HIS A 332 4.70 -0.65 63.89
CA HIS A 332 4.93 -0.47 62.45
C HIS A 332 3.73 0.11 61.69
N LEU A 333 2.87 0.86 62.41
CA LEU A 333 1.61 1.42 61.91
C LEU A 333 1.75 2.09 60.54
N ARG A 334 2.78 2.92 60.36
CA ARG A 334 3.00 3.66 59.11
C ARG A 334 3.23 2.76 57.90
N LEU A 335 3.93 1.63 58.08
CA LEU A 335 4.16 0.70 56.98
C LEU A 335 2.88 -0.10 56.68
N LYS A 336 2.17 -0.52 57.73
CA LYS A 336 0.88 -1.19 57.60
C LYS A 336 -0.11 -0.35 56.79
N ILE A 337 -0.33 0.90 57.18
CA ILE A 337 -1.26 1.81 56.48
C ILE A 337 -0.91 1.95 54.99
N LYS A 338 0.38 1.99 54.63
CA LYS A 338 0.76 2.08 53.20
C LYS A 338 0.48 0.80 52.42
N TYR A 339 0.57 -0.36 53.06
CA TYR A 339 0.21 -1.62 52.44
C TYR A 339 -1.30 -1.86 52.42
N ASP A 340 -2.04 -1.34 53.41
CA ASP A 340 -3.50 -1.27 53.37
C ASP A 340 -3.95 -0.42 52.17
N ASP A 341 -3.33 0.75 51.97
CA ASP A 341 -3.55 1.61 50.80
C ASP A 341 -3.17 0.93 49.48
N LEU A 342 -2.06 0.18 49.44
CA LEU A 342 -1.69 -0.59 48.25
C LEU A 342 -2.73 -1.68 47.94
N TYR A 343 -3.15 -2.44 48.94
CA TYR A 343 -4.15 -3.50 48.81
C TYR A 343 -5.49 -2.94 48.31
N GLU A 344 -5.95 -1.85 48.91
CA GLU A 344 -7.17 -1.16 48.48
C GLU A 344 -7.08 -0.70 47.02
N ARG A 345 -5.93 -0.15 46.61
CA ARG A 345 -5.68 0.24 45.21
C ARG A 345 -5.68 -0.94 44.23
N LEU A 346 -5.19 -2.12 44.63
CA LEU A 346 -5.17 -3.31 43.77
C LEU A 346 -6.57 -3.93 43.59
N ILE A 347 -7.41 -3.88 44.62
CA ILE A 347 -8.77 -4.43 44.58
C ILE A 347 -9.77 -3.45 43.97
N HIS A 348 -9.86 -2.25 44.54
CA HIS A 348 -10.92 -1.28 44.24
C HIS A 348 -10.43 -0.11 43.39
N GLY A 349 -9.12 0.14 43.37
CA GLY A 349 -8.53 1.24 42.62
C GLY A 349 -8.49 1.01 41.11
N LYS A 350 -8.01 2.02 40.38
CA LYS A 350 -7.72 1.90 38.95
C LYS A 350 -6.70 0.79 38.75
N LYS A 351 -7.03 -0.19 37.90
CA LYS A 351 -6.13 -1.30 37.56
C LYS A 351 -4.81 -0.76 37.03
N ILE A 352 -3.71 -1.32 37.54
CA ILE A 352 -2.37 -1.08 37.01
C ILE A 352 -2.25 -1.90 35.72
N ALA A 353 -2.65 -1.27 34.62
CA ALA A 353 -2.70 -1.85 33.30
C ALA A 353 -2.52 -0.74 32.26
N HIS A 354 -2.13 -1.14 31.05
CA HIS A 354 -2.33 -0.30 29.89
C HIS A 354 -3.81 -0.21 29.53
N THR A 355 -4.21 0.79 28.75
CA THR A 355 -5.60 1.00 28.34
C THR A 355 -5.75 1.17 26.84
N PHE A 356 -6.92 0.82 26.30
CA PHE A 356 -7.32 1.12 24.92
C PHE A 356 -8.06 2.45 24.87
N GLY A 357 -7.48 3.52 25.44
CA GLY A 357 -8.18 4.80 25.52
C GLY A 357 -9.49 4.68 26.28
N THR A 358 -10.59 5.04 25.63
CA THR A 358 -11.94 4.97 26.20
C THR A 358 -12.55 3.56 26.16
N LEU A 359 -11.94 2.59 25.45
CA LEU A 359 -12.47 1.23 25.33
C LEU A 359 -12.26 0.39 26.59
N GLY A 360 -11.32 0.77 27.46
CA GLY A 360 -11.12 0.12 28.76
C GLY A 360 -9.71 -0.41 29.00
N ASN A 361 -9.56 -1.20 30.06
CA ASN A 361 -8.26 -1.70 30.53
C ASN A 361 -7.82 -2.93 29.75
N LEU A 362 -6.55 -2.94 29.35
CA LEU A 362 -5.89 -4.03 28.65
C LEU A 362 -5.48 -5.11 29.67
N THR A 363 -6.48 -5.91 30.04
CA THR A 363 -6.39 -7.08 30.92
C THR A 363 -6.88 -8.30 30.15
N PHE A 364 -6.67 -9.52 30.64
CA PHE A 364 -7.22 -10.72 29.98
C PHE A 364 -8.73 -10.64 29.75
N ARG A 365 -9.47 -10.08 30.72
CA ARG A 365 -10.90 -9.81 30.55
C ARG A 365 -11.18 -8.80 29.44
N GLY A 366 -10.46 -7.68 29.41
CA GLY A 366 -10.61 -6.68 28.36
C GLY A 366 -10.27 -7.20 26.96
N LEU A 367 -9.24 -8.05 26.84
CA LEU A 367 -8.91 -8.71 25.57
C LEU A 367 -9.99 -9.71 25.13
N PHE A 368 -10.56 -10.44 26.08
CA PHE A 368 -11.68 -11.33 25.79
C PHE A 368 -12.91 -10.55 25.31
N GLU A 369 -13.26 -9.44 25.97
CA GLU A 369 -14.34 -8.54 25.53
C GLU A 369 -14.08 -7.97 24.13
N ALA A 370 -12.85 -7.51 23.85
CA ALA A 370 -12.44 -7.03 22.53
C ALA A 370 -12.53 -8.13 21.45
N PHE A 371 -12.18 -9.37 21.78
CA PHE A 371 -12.30 -10.52 20.89
C PHE A 371 -13.77 -10.82 20.52
N PHE A 372 -14.70 -10.74 21.47
CA PHE A 372 -16.13 -10.84 21.13
C PHE A 372 -16.61 -9.68 20.26
N GLY A 373 -16.14 -8.46 20.54
CA GLY A 373 -16.40 -7.31 19.69
C GLY A 373 -15.94 -7.53 18.26
N TYR A 374 -14.73 -8.08 18.09
CA TYR A 374 -14.19 -8.47 16.78
C TYR A 374 -15.06 -9.51 16.08
N ILE A 375 -15.45 -10.60 16.77
CA ILE A 375 -16.33 -11.65 16.20
C ILE A 375 -17.68 -11.06 15.77
N ALA A 376 -18.28 -10.21 16.61
CA ALA A 376 -19.55 -9.57 16.30
C ALA A 376 -19.44 -8.67 15.06
N ALA A 377 -18.39 -7.83 15.00
CA ALA A 377 -18.11 -7.00 13.83
C ALA A 377 -17.90 -7.85 12.56
N PHE A 378 -17.15 -8.95 12.68
CA PHE A 378 -16.93 -9.89 11.58
C PHE A 378 -18.24 -10.44 11.01
N PHE A 379 -19.12 -11.00 11.85
CA PHE A 379 -20.39 -11.55 11.36
C PHE A 379 -21.35 -10.49 10.82
N LEU A 380 -21.36 -9.29 11.39
CA LEU A 380 -22.16 -8.17 10.88
C LEU A 380 -21.70 -7.75 9.48
N THR A 381 -20.39 -7.56 9.30
CA THR A 381 -19.82 -7.18 8.00
C THR A 381 -19.98 -8.30 6.98
N LEU A 382 -19.72 -9.56 7.36
CA LEU A 382 -19.90 -10.72 6.47
C LEU A 382 -21.33 -10.82 5.96
N LYS A 383 -22.33 -10.58 6.83
CA LYS A 383 -23.74 -10.57 6.43
C LYS A 383 -24.03 -9.49 5.39
N VAL A 384 -23.42 -8.31 5.50
CA VAL A 384 -23.57 -7.23 4.50
C VAL A 384 -23.02 -7.69 3.14
N TYR A 385 -21.79 -8.20 3.11
CA TYR A 385 -21.16 -8.72 1.89
C TYR A 385 -21.98 -9.85 1.23
N MET A 386 -22.46 -10.81 2.03
CA MET A 386 -23.29 -11.91 1.50
C MET A 386 -24.61 -11.43 0.89
N ASN A 387 -25.24 -10.42 1.50
CA ASN A 387 -26.48 -9.85 0.96
C ASN A 387 -26.23 -9.10 -0.35
N GLU A 388 -25.12 -8.39 -0.47
CA GLU A 388 -24.74 -7.67 -1.69
C GLU A 388 -24.51 -8.64 -2.85
N GLN A 389 -23.74 -9.72 -2.64
CA GLN A 389 -23.56 -10.75 -3.67
C GLN A 389 -24.88 -11.41 -4.09
N GLN A 390 -25.80 -11.66 -3.14
CA GLN A 390 -27.11 -12.24 -3.47
C GLN A 390 -27.95 -11.27 -4.33
N ILE A 391 -27.85 -9.96 -4.11
CA ILE A 391 -28.53 -8.96 -4.95
C ILE A 391 -27.92 -8.94 -6.36
N GLU A 392 -26.59 -9.00 -6.47
CA GLU A 392 -25.90 -9.04 -7.77
C GLU A 392 -26.21 -10.30 -8.56
N HIS A 393 -26.27 -11.47 -7.91
CA HIS A 393 -26.62 -12.72 -8.60
C HIS A 393 -28.07 -12.76 -9.10
N ASN A 394 -28.97 -11.98 -8.49
CA ASN A 394 -30.37 -11.88 -8.89
C ASN A 394 -30.65 -10.78 -9.93
N ARG A 395 -29.65 -9.94 -10.28
CA ARG A 395 -29.73 -8.95 -11.35
C ARG A 395 -29.18 -9.53 -12.65
#